data_AF-R6DEQ6-F1
#
_entry.id   AF-R6DEQ6-F1
#
_cell.length_a   1.000
_cell.length_b   1.000
_cell.length_c   1.000
_cell.angle_alpha   90.00
_cell.angle_beta   90.00
_cell.angle_gamma   90.00
#
_symmetry.space_group_name_H-M   'P 1'
#
loop_
_entity.id
_entity.type
_entity.pdbx_description
1 polymer ?
#
loop_
_entity_poly.entity_id
_entity_poly.type
_entity_poly.pdbx_seq_one_letter_code
_entity_poly.pdbx_strand_id
1 'polypeptide(L)'
;MKMKKYILILFSIVSLWSCTEDNTVDITVMPPATTTGANTFGCLVDGWIYVGGRYLGWAPSPLWTHDSFFYSKNEEEDKLSVSVRTKEDGFCIKFTILAPKEGEESVITNVKAGEEELEDGTAFISRFDTSAKIISATFGNGSSLTNGRFDVHYATPDSNEYQ
;
A
#
# COMPACT_ATOMS: atom_id res chain seq x y z
N MET A 1 34.68 -41.20 -33.98
CA MET A 1 33.57 -40.34 -33.52
C MET A 1 33.14 -40.81 -32.15
N LYS A 2 33.17 -39.95 -31.11
CA LYS A 2 32.28 -39.94 -29.91
C LYS A 2 32.91 -39.18 -28.73
N MET A 3 33.21 -37.89 -28.92
CA MET A 3 33.32 -36.91 -27.82
C MET A 3 32.40 -35.73 -28.14
N LYS A 4 31.12 -36.03 -28.41
CA LYS A 4 30.07 -35.02 -28.65
C LYS A 4 28.88 -35.14 -27.69
N LYS A 5 28.91 -36.08 -26.73
CA LYS A 5 27.83 -36.26 -25.75
C LYS A 5 28.03 -35.49 -24.44
N TYR A 6 29.27 -35.10 -24.10
CA TYR A 6 29.54 -34.38 -22.84
C TYR A 6 29.44 -32.86 -22.95
N ILE A 7 29.53 -32.29 -24.17
CA ILE A 7 29.41 -30.83 -24.40
C ILE A 7 27.99 -30.32 -24.13
N LEU A 8 26.97 -31.12 -24.44
CA LEU A 8 25.57 -30.75 -24.17
C LEU A 8 25.23 -30.79 -22.67
N ILE A 9 25.88 -31.65 -21.89
CA ILE A 9 25.67 -31.74 -20.43
C ILE A 9 26.32 -30.54 -19.72
N LEU A 10 27.48 -30.07 -20.21
CA LEU A 10 28.19 -28.93 -19.62
C LEU A 10 27.42 -27.61 -19.78
N PHE A 11 26.64 -27.45 -20.86
CA PHE A 11 25.82 -26.24 -21.09
C PHE A 11 24.54 -26.21 -20.22
N SER A 12 24.00 -27.37 -19.81
CA SER A 12 22.82 -27.44 -18.94
C SER A 12 23.11 -27.11 -17.47
N ILE A 13 24.36 -27.17 -17.01
CA ILE A 13 24.72 -26.87 -15.62
C ILE A 13 24.89 -25.36 -15.40
N VAL A 14 25.24 -24.61 -16.44
CA VAL A 14 25.46 -23.15 -16.37
C VAL A 14 24.15 -22.36 -16.35
N SER A 15 23.03 -22.94 -16.81
CA SER A 15 21.70 -22.31 -16.79
C SER A 15 20.97 -22.39 -15.45
N LEU A 16 21.58 -22.98 -14.41
CA LEU A 16 21.00 -23.06 -13.06
C LEU A 16 21.50 -21.93 -12.13
N TRP A 17 22.29 -20.98 -12.64
CA TRP A 17 22.36 -19.65 -12.04
C TRP A 17 21.07 -18.90 -12.37
N SER A 18 19.97 -19.34 -11.75
CA SER A 18 18.90 -18.40 -11.44
C SER A 18 19.56 -17.30 -10.63
N CYS A 19 19.61 -16.08 -11.17
CA CYS A 19 19.78 -14.92 -10.32
C CYS A 19 18.73 -15.08 -9.21
N THR A 20 19.17 -15.33 -7.98
CA THR A 20 18.36 -14.98 -6.82
C THR A 20 18.31 -13.47 -6.89
N GLU A 21 17.22 -12.94 -7.44
CA GLU A 21 16.91 -11.53 -7.32
C GLU A 21 17.01 -11.20 -5.83
N ASP A 22 17.82 -10.20 -5.51
CA ASP A 22 17.88 -9.67 -4.17
C ASP A 22 16.52 -9.01 -3.92
N ASN A 23 15.58 -9.79 -3.40
CA ASN A 23 14.23 -9.36 -3.07
C ASN A 23 14.20 -8.45 -1.85
N THR A 24 15.37 -8.05 -1.32
CA THR A 24 15.42 -7.01 -0.32
C THR A 24 15.14 -5.68 -1.01
N VAL A 25 13.86 -5.30 -1.02
CA VAL A 25 13.47 -3.94 -1.38
C VAL A 25 14.18 -3.01 -0.42
N ASP A 26 14.99 -2.09 -0.94
CA ASP A 26 15.53 -1.00 -0.16
C ASP A 26 14.37 -0.12 0.32
N ILE A 27 13.93 -0.38 1.55
CA ILE A 27 12.80 0.31 2.16
C ILE A 27 13.06 1.80 2.40
N THR A 28 14.30 2.28 2.21
CA THR A 28 14.59 3.73 2.20
C THR A 28 13.87 4.46 1.06
N VAL A 29 13.42 3.72 0.04
CA VAL A 29 12.58 4.25 -1.05
C VAL A 29 11.14 4.53 -0.59
N MET A 30 10.68 3.91 0.51
CA MET A 30 9.36 4.17 1.07
C MET A 30 9.29 5.54 1.76
N PRO A 31 8.11 6.18 1.80
CA PRO A 31 7.95 7.42 2.55
C PRO A 31 8.36 7.27 4.02
N PRO A 32 9.03 8.29 4.59
CA PRO A 32 9.21 8.35 6.04
C PRO A 32 7.84 8.41 6.70
N ALA A 33 7.72 7.82 7.88
CA ALA A 33 6.53 8.01 8.70
C ALA A 33 6.44 9.49 9.10
N THR A 34 5.44 10.20 8.58
CA THR A 34 5.13 11.60 8.90
C THR A 34 3.71 11.70 9.44
N THR A 35 3.38 12.81 10.11
CA THR A 35 2.06 13.05 10.73
C THR A 35 1.46 14.37 10.30
N THR A 36 1.86 14.86 9.12
CA THR A 36 1.58 16.23 8.65
C THR A 36 0.61 16.25 7.48
N GLY A 37 0.07 15.10 7.06
CA GLY A 37 -0.68 14.97 5.82
C GLY A 37 0.21 15.17 4.59
N ALA A 38 1.42 14.61 4.60
CA ALA A 38 2.43 14.80 3.55
C ALA A 38 2.02 14.23 2.16
N ASN A 39 0.85 13.59 2.09
CA ASN A 39 0.30 12.94 0.92
C ASN A 39 1.30 11.87 0.43
N THR A 40 1.49 10.87 1.30
CA THR A 40 2.31 9.69 1.02
C THR A 40 1.52 8.38 1.24
N PHE A 41 1.82 7.37 0.44
CA PHE A 41 1.34 6.00 0.61
C PHE A 41 2.39 5.03 0.07
N GLY A 42 2.64 3.93 0.79
CA GLY A 42 3.44 2.83 0.28
C GLY A 42 3.25 1.55 1.08
N CYS A 43 3.38 0.41 0.42
CA CYS A 43 3.41 -0.91 1.05
C CYS A 43 4.20 -1.90 0.18
N LEU A 44 4.46 -3.08 0.75
CA LEU A 44 4.89 -4.25 0.02
C LEU A 44 3.72 -5.23 -0.12
N VAL A 45 3.54 -5.77 -1.33
CA VAL A 45 2.67 -6.93 -1.59
C VAL A 45 3.54 -8.04 -2.15
N ASP A 46 3.66 -9.15 -1.42
CA ASP A 46 4.54 -10.29 -1.73
C ASP A 46 6.00 -9.86 -2.01
N GLY A 47 6.48 -8.87 -1.24
CA GLY A 47 7.82 -8.31 -1.40
C GLY A 47 7.97 -7.28 -2.53
N TRP A 48 6.95 -7.04 -3.35
CA TRP A 48 6.97 -6.01 -4.39
C TRP A 48 6.52 -4.66 -3.86
N ILE A 49 7.20 -3.59 -4.27
CA ILE A 49 6.88 -2.23 -3.84
C ILE A 49 5.67 -1.66 -4.59
N TYR A 50 4.73 -1.10 -3.83
CA TYR A 50 3.58 -0.36 -4.33
C TYR A 50 3.52 0.99 -3.64
N VAL A 51 3.63 2.07 -4.41
CA VAL A 51 3.64 3.45 -3.90
C VAL A 51 2.56 4.29 -4.57
N GLY A 52 2.05 5.26 -3.83
CA GLY A 52 1.14 6.29 -4.31
C GLY A 52 1.63 7.69 -3.92
N GLY A 53 1.07 8.71 -4.56
CA GLY A 53 1.35 10.11 -4.22
C GLY A 53 2.68 10.66 -4.70
N ARG A 54 3.34 11.45 -3.84
CA ARG A 54 4.55 12.23 -4.21
C ARG A 54 5.77 11.37 -4.59
N TYR A 55 5.68 10.05 -4.39
CA TYR A 55 6.76 9.10 -4.67
C TYR A 55 6.76 8.56 -6.11
N LEU A 56 5.78 8.93 -6.95
CA LEU A 56 5.80 8.67 -8.40
C LEU A 56 6.59 9.77 -9.11
N GLY A 57 7.92 9.74 -8.96
CA GLY A 57 8.85 10.82 -9.30
C GLY A 57 8.84 11.42 -10.71
N TRP A 58 8.01 10.98 -11.66
CA TRP A 58 7.91 11.57 -13.00
C TRP A 58 6.45 11.86 -13.36
N ALA A 59 6.15 13.14 -13.57
CA ALA A 59 4.83 13.73 -13.85
C ALA A 59 3.86 13.74 -12.65
N PRO A 60 2.98 14.76 -12.51
CA PRO A 60 1.91 14.72 -11.52
C PRO A 60 1.01 13.56 -11.92
N SER A 61 1.22 12.38 -11.35
CA SER A 61 0.33 11.27 -11.59
C SER A 61 -1.05 11.72 -11.09
N PRO A 62 -2.06 11.88 -11.97
CA PRO A 62 -3.37 12.42 -11.59
C PRO A 62 -4.21 11.40 -10.78
N LEU A 63 -3.58 10.36 -10.22
CA LEU A 63 -4.21 9.06 -10.00
C LEU A 63 -4.57 8.73 -8.55
N TRP A 64 -4.39 9.67 -7.62
CA TRP A 64 -5.02 9.57 -6.31
C TRP A 64 -5.65 10.90 -5.93
N THR A 65 -6.95 10.89 -5.67
CA THR A 65 -7.69 12.06 -5.21
C THR A 65 -7.79 12.00 -3.69
N HIS A 66 -8.28 13.07 -3.04
CA HIS A 66 -8.70 13.01 -1.64
C HIS A 66 -9.68 11.84 -1.37
N ASP A 67 -10.37 11.34 -2.40
CA ASP A 67 -11.31 10.20 -2.31
C ASP A 67 -10.64 8.85 -2.18
N SER A 68 -9.32 8.75 -2.40
CA SER A 68 -8.58 7.52 -2.11
C SER A 68 -8.59 7.16 -0.63
N PHE A 69 -8.88 8.13 0.24
CA PHE A 69 -9.04 7.95 1.68
C PHE A 69 -10.34 8.62 2.11
N PHE A 70 -11.38 7.82 2.31
CA PHE A 70 -12.71 8.33 2.64
C PHE A 70 -13.13 7.89 4.03
N TYR A 71 -13.30 8.84 4.94
CA TYR A 71 -13.72 8.58 6.31
C TYR A 71 -15.23 8.76 6.45
N SER A 72 -15.92 7.71 6.84
CA SER A 72 -17.37 7.70 7.11
C SER A 72 -17.60 7.49 8.61
N LYS A 73 -18.33 8.41 9.23
CA LYS A 73 -18.75 8.33 10.63
C LYS A 73 -20.24 8.65 10.78
N ASN A 74 -21.03 7.70 11.25
CA ASN A 74 -22.43 7.84 11.65
C ASN A 74 -22.77 6.80 12.75
N GLU A 75 -24.05 6.55 13.05
CA GLU A 75 -24.44 5.59 14.09
C GLU A 75 -24.11 4.12 13.74
N GLU A 76 -23.98 3.80 12.46
CA GLU A 76 -23.74 2.45 11.93
C GLU A 76 -22.29 2.25 11.45
N GLU A 77 -21.61 3.34 11.07
CA GLU A 77 -20.26 3.32 10.49
C GLU A 77 -19.29 4.18 11.28
N ASP A 78 -18.10 3.64 11.56
CA ASP A 78 -16.91 4.40 11.94
C ASP A 78 -15.74 3.74 11.22
N LYS A 79 -15.41 4.19 10.01
CA LYS A 79 -14.41 3.52 9.16
C LYS A 79 -13.71 4.47 8.19
N LEU A 80 -12.46 4.14 7.89
CA LEU A 80 -11.71 4.73 6.78
C LEU A 80 -11.64 3.73 5.63
N SER A 81 -12.23 4.07 4.49
CA SER A 81 -12.10 3.31 3.25
C SER A 81 -10.89 3.80 2.47
N VAL A 82 -10.00 2.88 2.11
CA VAL A 82 -8.78 3.16 1.36
C VAL A 82 -8.85 2.51 -0.01
N SER A 83 -8.57 3.28 -1.06
CA SER A 83 -8.48 2.81 -2.45
C SER A 83 -7.43 3.63 -3.20
N VAL A 84 -6.19 3.16 -3.17
CA VAL A 84 -5.04 3.84 -3.77
C VAL A 84 -4.67 3.14 -5.06
N ARG A 85 -4.66 3.88 -6.18
CA ARG A 85 -4.11 3.39 -7.44
C ARG A 85 -2.59 3.52 -7.42
N THR A 86 -1.89 2.43 -7.70
CA THR A 86 -0.42 2.34 -7.58
C THR A 86 0.28 2.06 -8.89
N LYS A 87 -0.46 1.74 -9.96
CA LYS A 87 0.06 1.54 -11.33
C LYS A 87 -0.87 2.16 -12.37
N GLU A 88 -0.34 2.45 -13.56
CA GLU A 88 -1.09 3.08 -14.66
C GLU A 88 -2.21 2.17 -15.23
N ASP A 89 -2.03 0.86 -15.15
CA ASP A 89 -3.00 -0.17 -15.59
C ASP A 89 -4.27 -0.24 -14.73
N GLY A 90 -4.37 0.56 -13.67
CA GLY A 90 -5.51 0.58 -12.76
C GLY A 90 -5.36 -0.37 -11.57
N PHE A 91 -4.18 -0.96 -11.34
CA PHE A 91 -3.91 -1.72 -10.13
C PHE A 91 -4.12 -0.84 -8.89
N CYS A 92 -4.96 -1.31 -7.97
CA CYS A 92 -5.27 -0.61 -6.72
C CYS A 92 -4.99 -1.48 -5.50
N ILE A 93 -4.48 -0.85 -4.44
CA ILE A 93 -4.52 -1.39 -3.09
C ILE A 93 -5.78 -0.85 -2.41
N LYS A 94 -6.62 -1.75 -1.90
CA LYS A 94 -7.86 -1.41 -1.20
C LYS A 94 -7.91 -2.08 0.16
N PHE A 95 -8.45 -1.39 1.14
CA PHE A 95 -8.78 -1.95 2.46
C PHE A 95 -9.68 -0.99 3.24
N THR A 96 -10.16 -1.43 4.40
CA THR A 96 -10.95 -0.62 5.32
C THR A 96 -10.36 -0.69 6.71
N ILE A 97 -10.09 0.46 7.32
CA ILE A 97 -9.72 0.56 8.75
C ILE A 97 -10.99 0.78 9.56
N LEU A 98 -11.22 -0.07 10.56
CA LEU A 98 -12.38 0.03 11.44
C LEU A 98 -12.05 0.88 12.68
N ALA A 99 -12.94 1.82 12.99
CA ALA A 99 -12.89 2.72 14.14
C ALA A 99 -11.48 3.29 14.40
N PRO A 100 -10.88 4.02 13.43
CA PRO A 100 -9.54 4.56 13.60
C PRO A 100 -9.45 5.50 14.80
N LYS A 101 -8.43 5.31 15.64
CA LYS A 101 -8.18 6.16 16.82
C LYS A 101 -6.70 6.43 17.01
N GLU A 102 -6.34 7.71 17.14
CA GLU A 102 -4.95 8.14 17.35
C GLU A 102 -4.32 7.44 18.56
N GLY A 103 -3.13 6.87 18.34
CA GLY A 103 -2.35 6.14 19.34
C GLY A 103 -2.75 4.67 19.53
N GLU A 104 -3.68 4.14 18.74
CA GLU A 104 -4.19 2.77 18.88
C GLU A 104 -4.03 1.92 17.62
N GLU A 105 -4.06 0.61 17.79
CA GLU A 105 -4.21 -0.34 16.69
C GLU A 105 -5.69 -0.51 16.32
N SER A 106 -5.95 -0.48 15.03
CA SER A 106 -7.25 -0.72 14.42
C SER A 106 -7.19 -1.93 13.49
N VAL A 107 -8.30 -2.65 13.35
CA VAL A 107 -8.41 -3.77 12.41
C VAL A 107 -8.49 -3.24 10.99
N ILE A 108 -7.75 -3.86 10.06
CA ILE A 108 -7.95 -3.67 8.62
C ILE A 108 -8.70 -4.87 8.04
N THR A 109 -9.70 -4.59 7.22
CA THR A 109 -10.54 -5.60 6.55
C THR A 109 -10.68 -5.31 5.07
N ASN A 110 -11.24 -6.27 4.31
CA ASN A 110 -11.51 -6.13 2.87
C ASN A 110 -10.25 -5.78 2.07
N VAL A 111 -9.12 -6.39 2.45
CA VAL A 111 -7.82 -6.11 1.85
C VAL A 111 -7.77 -6.71 0.45
N LYS A 112 -7.46 -5.88 -0.55
CA LYS A 112 -7.29 -6.31 -1.94
C LYS A 112 -6.08 -5.68 -2.59
N ALA A 113 -5.35 -6.46 -3.38
CA ALA A 113 -4.29 -6.01 -4.26
C ALA A 113 -4.66 -6.35 -5.70
N GLY A 114 -5.12 -5.35 -6.45
CA GLY A 114 -5.78 -5.59 -7.74
C GLY A 114 -7.10 -6.37 -7.55
N GLU A 115 -7.17 -7.57 -8.13
CA GLU A 115 -8.32 -8.48 -8.01
C GLU A 115 -8.17 -9.50 -6.88
N GLU A 116 -6.96 -9.64 -6.31
CA GLU A 116 -6.66 -10.62 -5.28
C GLU A 116 -7.14 -10.15 -3.91
N GLU A 117 -7.83 -11.04 -3.19
CA GLU A 117 -8.21 -10.84 -1.79
C GLU A 117 -7.09 -11.35 -0.89
N LEU A 118 -6.66 -10.51 0.06
CA LEU A 118 -5.63 -10.83 1.03
C LEU A 118 -6.23 -10.96 2.43
N GLU A 119 -5.47 -11.58 3.33
CA GLU A 119 -5.84 -11.68 4.74
C GLU A 119 -5.99 -10.29 5.39
N ASP A 120 -6.97 -10.20 6.30
CA ASP A 120 -7.14 -9.07 7.21
C ASP A 120 -5.87 -8.86 8.06
N GLY A 121 -5.75 -7.66 8.64
CA GLY A 121 -4.56 -7.30 9.42
C GLY A 121 -4.82 -6.18 10.42
N THR A 122 -3.79 -5.39 10.69
CA THR A 122 -3.88 -4.25 11.61
C THR A 122 -3.25 -2.99 11.04
N ALA A 123 -3.70 -1.84 11.54
CA ALA A 123 -3.12 -0.54 11.30
C ALA A 123 -2.93 0.20 12.63
N PHE A 124 -1.71 0.63 12.92
CA PHE A 124 -1.43 1.53 14.03
C PHE A 124 -1.61 2.97 13.58
N ILE A 125 -2.54 3.69 14.20
CA ILE A 125 -2.91 5.06 13.82
C ILE A 125 -2.05 6.06 14.60
N SER A 126 -0.95 6.51 13.99
CA SER A 126 -0.03 7.47 14.60
C SER A 126 -0.57 8.91 14.68
N ARG A 127 -1.52 9.27 13.81
CA ARG A 127 -2.20 10.57 13.78
C ARG A 127 -3.62 10.39 13.30
N PHE A 128 -4.58 11.02 13.97
CA PHE A 128 -5.96 11.14 13.49
C PHE A 128 -6.54 12.49 13.92
N ASP A 129 -6.36 13.50 13.07
CA ASP A 129 -6.80 14.87 13.29
C ASP A 129 -8.05 15.15 12.47
N THR A 130 -9.21 15.19 13.12
CA THR A 130 -10.50 15.42 12.46
C THR A 130 -10.71 16.87 12.01
N SER A 131 -9.98 17.83 12.59
CA SER A 131 -10.08 19.24 12.22
C SER A 131 -9.25 19.53 10.97
N ALA A 132 -8.03 19.02 10.90
CA ALA A 132 -7.17 19.13 9.73
C ALA A 132 -7.50 18.08 8.64
N LYS A 133 -8.38 17.12 8.95
CA LYS A 133 -8.68 15.94 8.13
C LYS A 133 -7.42 15.14 7.78
N ILE A 134 -6.50 14.97 8.74
CA ILE A 134 -5.23 14.24 8.57
C ILE A 134 -5.32 12.88 9.25
N ILE A 135 -4.86 11.84 8.57
CA ILE A 135 -4.67 10.51 9.15
C ILE A 135 -3.34 9.90 8.68
N SER A 136 -2.62 9.30 9.62
CA SER A 136 -1.31 8.69 9.36
C SER A 136 -1.20 7.36 10.08
N ALA A 137 -0.83 6.31 9.37
CA ALA A 137 -0.78 4.97 9.92
C ALA A 137 0.34 4.11 9.33
N THR A 138 0.76 3.10 10.11
CA THR A 138 1.48 1.93 9.60
C THR A 138 0.55 0.74 9.59
N PHE A 139 0.62 -0.13 8.57
CA PHE A 139 -0.32 -1.23 8.41
C PHE A 139 0.30 -2.47 7.77
N GLY A 140 -0.36 -3.61 7.96
CA GLY A 140 -0.01 -4.88 7.33
C GLY A 140 -0.79 -6.05 7.92
N ASN A 141 -0.62 -7.24 7.35
CA ASN A 141 -1.21 -8.49 7.84
C ASN A 141 -0.16 -9.52 8.31
N GLY A 142 1.14 -9.18 8.20
CA GLY A 142 2.22 -10.08 8.60
C GLY A 142 2.49 -11.22 7.62
N SER A 143 1.77 -11.26 6.49
CA SER A 143 1.95 -12.22 5.40
C SER A 143 2.25 -11.48 4.09
N SER A 144 1.33 -11.44 3.14
CA SER A 144 1.54 -10.83 1.82
C SER A 144 1.61 -9.31 1.86
N LEU A 145 0.85 -8.65 2.76
CA LEU A 145 0.82 -7.19 2.89
C LEU A 145 1.71 -6.76 4.05
N THR A 146 2.85 -6.16 3.73
CA THR A 146 3.85 -5.78 4.74
C THR A 146 4.34 -4.35 4.56
N ASN A 147 4.92 -3.81 5.64
CA ASN A 147 5.59 -2.51 5.66
C ASN A 147 4.73 -1.35 5.14
N GLY A 148 3.41 -1.43 5.27
CA GLY A 148 2.47 -0.41 4.85
C GLY A 148 2.62 0.86 5.67
N ARG A 149 2.64 2.02 5.01
CA ARG A 149 2.64 3.36 5.63
C ARG A 149 1.84 4.34 4.78
N PHE A 150 1.12 5.24 5.43
CA PHE A 150 0.56 6.42 4.76
C PHE A 150 0.50 7.63 5.70
N ASP A 151 0.52 8.82 5.13
CA ASP A 151 0.28 10.11 5.80
C ASP A 151 -0.45 11.03 4.82
N VAL A 152 -1.75 11.25 5.04
CA VAL A 152 -2.65 11.80 4.03
C VAL A 152 -3.70 12.72 4.63
N HIS A 153 -4.30 13.53 3.77
CA HIS A 153 -5.59 14.13 4.04
C HIS A 153 -6.71 13.20 3.55
N TYR A 154 -7.77 13.05 4.33
CA TYR A 154 -8.92 12.22 3.98
C TYR A 154 -10.16 13.06 3.65
N ALA A 155 -11.01 12.51 2.77
CA ALA A 155 -12.32 13.06 2.45
C ALA A 155 -13.39 12.57 3.43
N THR A 156 -14.46 13.36 3.56
CA THR A 156 -15.64 13.03 4.37
C THR A 156 -16.89 13.13 3.48
N PRO A 157 -18.02 12.50 3.85
CA PRO A 157 -19.27 12.58 3.09
C PRO A 157 -19.82 13.99 2.86
N ASP A 158 -19.29 15.02 3.53
CA ASP A 158 -19.78 16.40 3.60
C ASP A 158 -21.30 16.51 3.77
N SER A 159 -21.73 16.80 5.00
CA SER A 159 -23.08 17.30 5.26
C SER A 159 -23.26 18.67 4.58
N ASN A 160 -23.81 18.66 3.37
CA ASN A 160 -24.29 19.82 2.59
C ASN A 160 -23.23 20.85 2.17
N GLU A 161 -22.63 20.64 0.99
CA GLU A 161 -22.10 21.73 0.15
C GLU A 161 -23.11 22.14 -0.96
N TYR A 162 -24.41 22.04 -0.66
CA TYR A 162 -25.49 22.68 -1.40
C TYR A 162 -26.32 23.54 -0.44
N GLN A 163 -25.90 24.80 -0.26
CA GLN A 163 -26.78 25.90 0.12
C GLN A 163 -26.51 27.10 -0.77
#